data_AF-A0A1J8PLJ8-F1
#
_entry.id   AF-A0A1J8PLJ8-F1
#
_cell.length_a   1.000
_cell.length_b   1.000
_cell.length_c   1.000
_cell.angle_alpha   90.00
_cell.angle_beta   90.00
_cell.angle_gamma   90.00
#
_symmetry.space_group_name_H-M   'P 1'
#
loop_
_entity.id
_entity.type
_entity.pdbx_description
1 polymer ?
#
loop_
_entity_poly.entity_id
_entity_poly.type
_entity_poly.pdbx_seq_one_letter_code
_entity_poly.pdbx_strand_id
1 'polypeptide(L)'
;MKNPPVTLAKIAIGDGSIASVETCELLPVVSVLETYPQIIGYDTDVFEYFREQEKLCGYDLTLEYPQNGHFPTLNYTSGANASSGMSTSGRYRARQGRSSKGLFLAEMEQRYNAHLAKRSTSLSSREHVHAADAWKRDLADRANGTIDPWYGCDVYDEMLDYAINFTFPWSLSGGTFDVYDIPDALNPEAPSDASVFLNDPRTRSALHAPTSQHWQGSIGYPFDNNYSNNDPSVEPMAFLTDLATNATAKNVSVVVFSGNDDSLLPHLGSQGHLVGNTNPQSGFVLIREFIFGNNQTGLVTNTSGKVTVVGGEVSSLANEIMTGQAAIYYGSATTESAFYFPTATVKAWNAYIPTATIAQPTT
;
A
#
# COMPACT_ATOMS: atom_id res chain seq x y z
N MET A 1 1.38 -14.52 -35.00
CA MET A 1 2.32 -15.65 -35.22
C MET A 1 1.54 -16.95 -35.12
N LYS A 2 1.69 -17.88 -36.07
CA LYS A 2 0.79 -19.05 -36.19
C LYS A 2 1.13 -20.23 -35.26
N ASN A 3 2.35 -20.25 -34.70
CA ASN A 3 2.80 -21.23 -33.70
C ASN A 3 3.80 -20.51 -32.76
N PRO A 4 3.36 -19.98 -31.60
CA PRO A 4 4.31 -19.43 -30.64
C PRO A 4 5.21 -20.56 -30.10
N PRO A 5 6.50 -20.29 -29.83
CA PRO A 5 7.43 -21.30 -29.33
C PRO A 5 7.12 -21.78 -27.91
N VAL A 6 6.19 -21.10 -27.23
CA VAL A 6 5.75 -21.39 -25.86
C VAL A 6 4.23 -21.25 -25.74
N THR A 7 3.63 -22.08 -24.89
CA THR A 7 2.23 -21.98 -24.48
C THR A 7 2.19 -21.48 -23.05
N LEU A 8 1.56 -20.33 -22.82
CA LEU A 8 1.36 -19.82 -21.46
C LEU A 8 0.36 -20.70 -20.73
N ALA A 9 0.66 -21.05 -19.48
CA ALA A 9 -0.25 -21.80 -18.61
C ALA A 9 -0.89 -20.90 -17.54
N LYS A 10 -0.11 -19.99 -16.95
CA LYS A 10 -0.57 -19.04 -15.93
C LYS A 10 0.16 -17.71 -16.06
N ILE A 11 -0.53 -16.65 -15.65
CA ILE A 11 0.03 -15.30 -15.45
C ILE A 11 -0.08 -15.03 -13.94
N ALA A 12 1.06 -14.83 -13.28
CA ALA A 12 1.11 -14.49 -11.86
C ALA A 12 1.59 -13.04 -11.72
N ILE A 13 0.81 -12.20 -11.04
CA ILE A 13 1.08 -10.79 -10.82
C ILE A 13 1.21 -10.55 -9.32
N GLY A 14 2.39 -10.11 -8.91
CA GLY A 14 2.63 -9.45 -7.63
C GLY A 14 3.08 -8.02 -7.92
N ASP A 15 2.91 -7.15 -6.96
CA ASP A 15 3.05 -5.71 -7.01
C ASP A 15 2.24 -5.06 -8.13
N GLY A 16 0.98 -5.48 -8.28
CA GLY A 16 0.17 -5.08 -9.42
C GLY A 16 -0.42 -3.69 -9.26
N SER A 17 0.28 -2.61 -9.65
CA SER A 17 -0.36 -1.30 -9.89
C SER A 17 -1.24 -1.34 -11.15
N ILE A 18 -2.26 -2.20 -11.15
CA ILE A 18 -3.11 -2.54 -12.31
C ILE A 18 -4.36 -1.68 -12.39
N ALA A 19 -4.52 -0.68 -11.51
CA ALA A 19 -5.57 0.33 -11.57
C ALA A 19 -5.03 1.77 -11.45
N SER A 20 -5.95 2.72 -11.29
CA SER A 20 -5.58 4.11 -11.05
C SER A 20 -4.94 4.26 -9.66
N VAL A 21 -4.19 5.35 -9.45
CA VAL A 21 -3.60 5.65 -8.14
C VAL A 21 -4.70 5.83 -7.09
N GLU A 22 -5.81 6.47 -7.47
CA GLU A 22 -6.98 6.63 -6.62
C GLU A 22 -7.55 5.28 -6.18
N THR A 23 -7.57 4.27 -7.06
CA THR A 23 -8.04 2.92 -6.73
C THR A 23 -7.01 2.11 -5.94
N CYS A 24 -5.73 2.21 -6.29
CA CYS A 24 -4.69 1.36 -5.72
C CYS A 24 -4.10 1.88 -4.41
N GLU A 25 -3.98 3.20 -4.24
CA GLU A 25 -3.27 3.83 -3.11
C GLU A 25 -4.21 4.58 -2.17
N LEU A 26 -5.19 5.34 -2.69
CA LEU A 26 -6.04 6.20 -1.86
C LEU A 26 -7.27 5.49 -1.30
N LEU A 27 -8.01 4.78 -2.15
CA LEU A 27 -9.18 4.01 -1.74
C LEU A 27 -8.93 3.09 -0.55
N PRO A 28 -7.83 2.31 -0.49
CA PRO A 28 -7.68 1.31 0.54
C PRO A 28 -7.14 1.84 1.89
N VAL A 29 -6.95 3.16 2.05
CA VAL A 29 -6.35 3.73 3.27
C VAL A 29 -7.08 3.33 4.54
N VAL A 30 -8.42 3.35 4.55
CA VAL A 30 -9.18 2.91 5.71
C VAL A 30 -8.94 1.43 5.99
N SER A 31 -8.92 0.57 4.96
CA SER A 31 -8.59 -0.85 5.11
C SER A 31 -7.17 -1.07 5.66
N VAL A 32 -6.20 -0.23 5.27
CA VAL A 32 -4.85 -0.23 5.84
C VAL A 32 -4.89 0.12 7.33
N LEU A 33 -5.69 1.11 7.75
CA LEU A 33 -5.85 1.49 9.15
C LEU A 33 -6.60 0.42 9.98
N GLU A 34 -7.51 -0.32 9.38
CA GLU A 34 -8.18 -1.45 10.02
C GLU A 34 -7.21 -2.62 10.23
N THR A 35 -6.33 -2.82 9.26
CA THR A 35 -5.28 -3.86 9.25
C THR A 35 -4.14 -3.52 10.21
N TYR A 36 -3.66 -2.28 10.19
CA TYR A 36 -2.58 -1.72 11.00
C TYR A 36 -3.04 -0.47 11.79
N PRO A 37 -3.92 -0.64 12.79
CA PRO A 37 -4.33 0.48 13.65
C PRO A 37 -3.18 1.09 14.44
N GLN A 38 -2.04 0.40 14.54
CA GLN A 38 -0.79 0.93 15.04
C GLN A 38 -0.45 2.27 14.38
N ILE A 39 -0.70 2.45 13.08
CA ILE A 39 -0.41 3.67 12.29
C ILE A 39 -0.99 4.92 12.96
N ILE A 40 -2.23 4.81 13.45
CA ILE A 40 -2.93 5.89 14.15
C ILE A 40 -2.87 5.77 15.67
N GLY A 41 -2.09 4.82 16.19
CA GLY A 41 -1.99 4.55 17.62
C GLY A 41 -3.25 3.94 18.24
N TYR A 42 -4.06 3.22 17.45
CA TYR A 42 -5.38 2.69 17.80
C TYR A 42 -6.40 3.77 18.20
N ASP A 43 -6.26 4.97 17.64
CA ASP A 43 -7.10 6.10 17.98
C ASP A 43 -8.41 6.11 17.19
N THR A 44 -9.53 5.93 17.89
CA THR A 44 -10.84 5.80 17.26
C THR A 44 -11.34 7.11 16.65
N ASP A 45 -10.97 8.26 17.23
CA ASP A 45 -11.41 9.56 16.71
C ASP A 45 -10.69 9.86 15.38
N VAL A 46 -9.41 9.50 15.31
CA VAL A 46 -8.61 9.60 14.08
C VAL A 46 -9.11 8.63 13.01
N PHE A 47 -9.50 7.42 13.41
CA PHE A 47 -10.07 6.44 12.49
C PHE A 47 -11.40 6.93 11.88
N GLU A 48 -12.33 7.44 12.69
CA GLU A 48 -13.60 7.99 12.17
C GLU A 48 -13.37 9.20 11.28
N TYR A 49 -12.36 10.02 11.57
CA TYR A 49 -11.94 11.09 10.68
C TYR A 49 -11.51 10.57 9.30
N PHE A 50 -10.66 9.55 9.23
CA PHE A 50 -10.24 8.96 7.94
C PHE A 50 -11.42 8.33 7.18
N ARG A 51 -12.36 7.68 7.90
CA ARG A 51 -13.60 7.17 7.29
C ARG A 51 -14.48 8.28 6.72
N GLU A 52 -14.57 9.40 7.42
CA GLU A 52 -15.30 10.55 6.93
C GLU A 52 -14.63 11.13 5.68
N GLN A 53 -13.29 11.26 5.67
CA GLN A 53 -12.54 11.72 4.49
C GLN A 53 -12.69 10.76 3.31
N GLU A 54 -12.59 9.44 3.53
CA GLU A 54 -12.83 8.41 2.50
C GLU A 54 -14.19 8.61 1.83
N LYS A 55 -15.25 8.75 2.64
CA LYS A 55 -16.61 9.00 2.16
C LYS A 55 -16.76 10.32 1.41
N LEU A 56 -16.18 11.40 1.92
CA LEU A 56 -16.22 12.72 1.28
C LEU A 56 -15.48 12.73 -0.07
N CYS A 57 -14.45 11.90 -0.21
CA CYS A 57 -13.69 11.69 -1.43
C CYS A 57 -14.32 10.68 -2.41
N GLY A 58 -15.37 9.96 -1.97
CA GLY A 58 -16.04 8.93 -2.77
C GLY A 58 -15.21 7.67 -2.94
N TYR A 59 -14.34 7.38 -1.97
CA TYR A 59 -13.49 6.20 -1.92
C TYR A 59 -14.15 5.03 -1.17
N ASP A 60 -15.31 5.24 -0.55
CA ASP A 60 -16.11 4.24 0.15
C ASP A 60 -16.92 3.36 -0.81
N LEU A 61 -16.25 2.68 -1.75
CA LEU A 61 -16.90 1.82 -2.72
C LEU A 61 -17.43 0.54 -2.06
N THR A 62 -18.72 0.24 -2.27
CA THR A 62 -19.28 -1.09 -1.98
C THR A 62 -18.82 -2.06 -3.06
N LEU A 63 -17.89 -2.95 -2.69
CA LEU A 63 -17.48 -4.06 -3.53
C LEU A 63 -18.38 -5.27 -3.24
N GLU A 64 -18.80 -5.96 -4.30
CA GLU A 64 -19.56 -7.20 -4.20
C GLU A 64 -18.80 -8.33 -4.88
N TYR A 65 -18.96 -9.56 -4.39
CA TYR A 65 -18.37 -10.74 -5.03
C TYR A 65 -19.43 -11.76 -5.43
N PRO A 66 -19.51 -12.17 -6.72
CA PRO A 66 -18.81 -11.59 -7.87
C PRO A 66 -19.36 -10.20 -8.24
N GLN A 67 -18.47 -9.26 -8.56
CA GLN A 67 -18.86 -7.89 -8.96
C GLN A 67 -19.68 -7.91 -10.26
N ASN A 68 -20.83 -7.24 -10.28
CA ASN A 68 -21.61 -7.04 -11.49
C ASN A 68 -21.22 -5.73 -12.19
N GLY A 69 -20.26 -5.83 -13.10
CA GLY A 69 -19.79 -4.70 -13.92
C GLY A 69 -18.57 -3.98 -13.34
N HIS A 70 -18.36 -2.74 -13.76
CA HIS A 70 -17.24 -1.90 -13.33
C HIS A 70 -17.70 -0.89 -12.26
N PHE A 71 -16.87 -0.68 -11.24
CA PHE A 71 -17.06 0.43 -10.30
C PHE A 71 -16.79 1.77 -11.01
N PRO A 72 -17.34 2.89 -10.50
CA PRO A 72 -17.16 4.21 -11.14
C PRO A 72 -15.69 4.67 -11.10
N THR A 73 -15.26 5.43 -12.12
CA THR A 73 -13.95 6.07 -12.07
C THR A 73 -13.85 7.02 -10.88
N LEU A 74 -12.85 6.79 -10.04
CA LEU A 74 -12.55 7.63 -8.89
C LEU A 74 -11.90 8.94 -9.35
N ASN A 75 -12.25 10.04 -8.68
CA ASN A 75 -11.68 11.36 -8.97
C ASN A 75 -10.80 11.81 -7.81
N TYR A 76 -9.80 12.64 -8.14
CA TYR A 76 -8.93 13.25 -7.14
C TYR A 76 -9.29 14.72 -6.92
N THR A 77 -9.45 15.11 -5.66
CA THR A 77 -9.61 16.51 -5.23
C THR A 77 -8.35 16.97 -4.51
N SER A 78 -7.70 18.02 -5.00
CA SER A 78 -6.45 18.52 -4.39
C SER A 78 -6.71 19.44 -3.19
N GLY A 79 -5.89 19.31 -2.14
CA GLY A 79 -5.84 20.26 -1.02
C GLY A 79 -4.94 21.48 -1.25
N ALA A 80 -4.85 22.36 -0.25
CA ALA A 80 -4.04 23.57 -0.23
C ALA A 80 -2.54 23.30 -0.07
N ASN A 81 -2.14 22.11 0.42
CA ASN A 81 -0.76 21.66 0.40
C ASN A 81 -0.32 21.26 -1.02
N ALA A 82 -0.22 22.24 -1.91
CA ALA A 82 0.50 22.14 -3.17
C ALA A 82 1.92 22.69 -2.99
N SER A 83 2.69 22.20 -2.02
CA SER A 83 4.04 22.68 -1.71
C SER A 83 5.09 22.28 -2.76
N SER A 84 4.90 22.77 -3.97
CA SER A 84 5.84 23.50 -4.82
C SER A 84 5.06 23.97 -6.06
N GLY A 85 5.45 25.07 -6.70
CA GLY A 85 4.68 25.70 -7.78
C GLY A 85 4.60 24.91 -9.10
N MET A 86 3.95 23.74 -9.11
CA MET A 86 3.63 22.95 -10.29
C MET A 86 2.16 22.52 -10.22
N SER A 87 1.44 22.61 -11.34
CA SER A 87 0.00 22.33 -11.49
C SER A 87 -0.50 21.14 -10.68
N THR A 88 -1.70 21.27 -10.10
CA THR A 88 -2.40 20.36 -9.19
C THR A 88 -2.60 18.93 -9.71
N SER A 89 -2.64 18.73 -11.02
CA SER A 89 -2.69 17.40 -11.67
C SER A 89 -1.32 16.77 -11.94
N GLY A 90 -0.24 17.55 -11.81
CA GLY A 90 1.11 17.20 -12.25
C GLY A 90 2.04 16.68 -11.16
N ARG A 91 1.59 16.55 -9.90
CA ARG A 91 2.43 16.08 -8.77
C ARG A 91 1.97 14.74 -8.24
N TYR A 92 0.67 14.63 -8.01
CA TYR A 92 0.02 13.35 -7.76
C TYR A 92 0.27 12.36 -8.91
N ARG A 93 0.29 12.84 -10.17
CA ARG A 93 0.71 12.04 -11.32
C ARG A 93 2.23 11.97 -11.55
N ALA A 94 3.03 12.95 -11.13
CA ALA A 94 4.50 12.81 -11.14
C ALA A 94 5.06 11.92 -10.02
N ARG A 95 4.24 11.57 -9.01
CA ARG A 95 4.52 10.51 -8.03
C ARG A 95 4.48 9.11 -8.64
N GLN A 96 3.80 8.93 -9.78
CA GLN A 96 3.74 7.66 -10.53
C GLN A 96 5.12 7.13 -10.98
N GLY A 97 6.20 7.92 -10.85
CA GLY A 97 7.58 7.50 -11.10
C GLY A 97 8.51 7.54 -9.88
N ARG A 98 7.99 7.72 -8.66
CA ARG A 98 8.80 7.97 -7.44
C ARG A 98 8.79 6.78 -6.48
N SER A 99 9.25 5.62 -6.95
CA SER A 99 9.53 4.43 -6.13
C SER A 99 10.76 4.58 -5.21
N SER A 100 11.20 5.80 -4.90
CA SER A 100 12.36 6.01 -4.02
C SER A 100 11.91 6.55 -2.67
N LYS A 101 11.91 5.68 -1.66
CA LYS A 101 11.78 5.97 -0.22
C LYS A 101 12.47 7.28 0.20
N GLY A 102 13.67 7.56 -0.34
CA GLY A 102 14.44 8.77 -0.03
C GLY A 102 13.80 10.10 -0.46
N LEU A 103 13.05 10.15 -1.57
CA LEU A 103 12.35 11.37 -2.00
C LEU A 103 11.08 11.61 -1.18
N PHE A 104 10.38 10.54 -0.82
CA PHE A 104 9.26 10.59 0.11
C PHE A 104 9.72 11.12 1.47
N LEU A 105 10.79 10.57 2.05
CA LEU A 105 11.36 11.03 3.31
C LEU A 105 11.82 12.51 3.26
N ALA A 106 12.39 12.96 2.15
CA ALA A 106 12.77 14.37 1.98
C ALA A 106 11.55 15.31 1.91
N GLU A 107 10.46 14.88 1.29
CA GLU A 107 9.19 15.63 1.27
C GLU A 107 8.54 15.66 2.67
N MET A 108 8.54 14.53 3.38
CA MET A 108 8.08 14.45 4.76
C MET A 108 8.92 15.31 5.71
N GLU A 109 10.23 15.35 5.52
CA GLU A 109 11.13 16.25 6.26
C GLU A 109 10.81 17.72 5.97
N GLN A 110 10.50 18.08 4.72
CA GLN A 110 10.06 19.43 4.38
C GLN A 110 8.72 19.78 5.03
N ARG A 111 7.75 18.85 5.04
CA ARG A 111 6.44 19.02 5.70
C ARG A 111 6.58 19.17 7.20
N TYR A 112 7.34 18.28 7.83
CA TYR A 112 7.68 18.37 9.24
C TYR A 112 8.33 19.69 9.58
N ASN A 113 9.31 20.15 8.79
CA ASN A 113 9.94 21.45 9.00
C ASN A 113 8.97 22.63 8.80
N ALA A 114 7.97 22.51 7.92
CA ALA A 114 6.90 23.51 7.76
C ALA A 114 5.94 23.54 8.97
N HIS A 115 5.58 22.37 9.51
CA HIS A 115 4.80 22.25 10.75
C HIS A 115 5.61 22.65 11.99
N LEU A 116 6.93 22.39 12.00
CA LEU A 116 7.88 22.66 13.08
C LEU A 116 8.61 24.00 12.99
N ALA A 117 8.36 24.84 11.99
CA ALA A 117 8.66 26.27 12.12
C ALA A 117 8.02 26.89 13.40
N LYS A 118 7.18 26.13 14.12
CA LYS A 118 6.65 26.41 15.47
C LYS A 118 7.18 25.53 16.63
N ARG A 119 7.96 24.45 16.45
CA ARG A 119 8.47 23.59 17.54
C ARG A 119 9.81 22.94 17.19
N SER A 120 10.84 23.08 18.04
CA SER A 120 12.16 22.51 17.81
C SER A 120 12.44 21.35 18.76
N THR A 121 12.36 20.09 18.31
CA THR A 121 13.12 18.90 18.81
C THR A 121 12.43 17.59 18.37
N SER A 122 13.24 16.56 18.09
CA SER A 122 12.77 15.17 17.97
C SER A 122 12.05 14.76 19.26
N LEU A 123 10.81 14.31 19.15
CA LEU A 123 9.95 14.03 20.29
C LEU A 123 10.26 12.63 20.86
N SER A 124 10.34 12.51 22.18
CA SER A 124 10.32 11.22 22.88
C SER A 124 8.95 10.54 22.73
N SER A 125 8.85 9.23 23.02
CA SER A 125 7.57 8.49 22.97
C SER A 125 6.43 9.18 23.78
N ARG A 126 6.76 9.82 24.91
CA ARG A 126 5.80 10.59 25.71
C ARG A 126 5.39 11.91 25.05
N GLU A 127 6.29 12.53 24.30
CA GLU A 127 6.03 13.75 23.53
C GLU A 127 5.26 13.47 22.24
N HIS A 128 5.41 12.27 21.63
CA HIS A 128 4.53 11.80 20.55
C HIS A 128 3.08 11.71 21.03
N VAL A 129 2.82 11.13 22.20
CA VAL A 129 1.47 11.09 22.79
C VAL A 129 0.90 12.51 23.00
N HIS A 130 1.72 13.45 23.48
CA HIS A 130 1.30 14.85 23.62
C HIS A 130 1.11 15.59 22.29
N ALA A 131 1.83 15.18 21.24
CA ALA A 131 1.66 15.69 19.89
C ALA A 131 0.39 15.13 19.23
N ALA A 132 0.09 13.84 19.41
CA ALA A 132 -1.18 13.23 19.04
C ALA A 132 -2.36 13.95 19.72
N ASP A 133 -2.28 14.22 21.02
CA ASP A 133 -3.26 15.04 21.74
C ASP A 133 -3.37 16.49 21.21
N ALA A 134 -2.29 17.03 20.61
CA ALA A 134 -2.31 18.34 19.98
C ALA A 134 -2.95 18.31 18.58
N TRP A 135 -2.72 17.23 17.82
CA TRP A 135 -3.38 17.00 16.54
C TRP A 135 -4.88 16.74 16.72
N LYS A 136 -5.30 16.02 17.76
CA LYS A 136 -6.71 15.92 18.15
C LYS A 136 -7.39 17.26 18.38
N ARG A 137 -6.65 18.24 18.94
CA ARG A 137 -7.16 19.61 19.11
C ARG A 137 -7.27 20.35 17.77
N ASP A 138 -6.42 20.02 16.81
CA ASP A 138 -6.47 20.54 15.44
C ASP A 138 -7.60 19.89 14.62
N LEU A 139 -7.89 18.60 14.84
CA LEU A 139 -9.06 17.91 14.26
C LEU A 139 -10.38 18.56 14.66
N ALA A 140 -10.51 19.04 15.90
CA ALA A 140 -11.70 19.76 16.33
C ALA A 140 -11.93 21.08 15.55
N ASP A 141 -10.86 21.65 14.98
CA ASP A 141 -10.88 22.85 14.14
C ASP A 141 -10.91 22.53 12.63
N ARG A 142 -10.69 21.26 12.24
CA ARG A 142 -10.85 20.77 10.87
C ARG A 142 -12.29 20.30 10.68
N ALA A 143 -13.00 20.99 9.82
CA ALA A 143 -14.46 20.94 9.78
C ALA A 143 -15.04 19.53 9.56
N ASN A 144 -15.72 19.01 10.59
CA ASN A 144 -16.68 17.90 10.50
C ASN A 144 -17.62 18.14 9.30
N GLY A 145 -17.64 17.23 8.34
CA GLY A 145 -18.50 17.26 7.16
C GLY A 145 -17.88 17.86 5.89
N THR A 146 -16.58 18.17 5.87
CA THR A 146 -15.91 18.69 4.66
C THR A 146 -14.55 18.04 4.41
N ILE A 147 -14.14 17.95 3.14
CA ILE A 147 -12.82 17.46 2.74
C ILE A 147 -11.76 18.36 3.41
N ASP A 148 -10.71 17.74 3.97
CA ASP A 148 -9.62 18.46 4.60
C ASP A 148 -9.02 19.48 3.61
N PRO A 149 -9.00 20.78 3.97
CA PRO A 149 -8.58 21.82 3.04
C PRO A 149 -7.09 21.78 2.75
N TRP A 150 -6.27 21.11 3.56
CA TRP A 150 -4.82 20.99 3.40
C TRP A 150 -4.45 19.77 2.55
N TYR A 151 -5.00 18.60 2.87
CA TYR A 151 -4.71 17.34 2.19
C TYR A 151 -5.60 17.08 0.97
N GLY A 152 -6.82 17.63 0.95
CA GLY A 152 -7.81 17.27 -0.07
C GLY A 152 -8.17 15.79 0.07
N CYS A 153 -8.13 15.07 -1.04
CA CYS A 153 -8.32 13.62 -1.07
C CYS A 153 -7.01 12.83 -1.07
N ASP A 154 -5.87 13.44 -0.75
CA ASP A 154 -4.59 12.74 -0.59
C ASP A 154 -4.51 12.03 0.79
N VAL A 155 -5.47 11.14 1.04
CA VAL A 155 -5.66 10.46 2.34
C VAL A 155 -4.50 9.52 2.69
N TYR A 156 -3.77 9.02 1.68
CA TYR A 156 -2.60 8.17 1.89
C TYR A 156 -1.43 8.98 2.46
N ASP A 157 -1.12 10.13 1.87
CA ASP A 157 -0.12 11.06 2.39
C ASP A 157 -0.46 11.56 3.79
N GLU A 158 -1.73 11.84 4.05
CA GLU A 158 -2.20 12.26 5.37
C GLU A 158 -1.97 11.16 6.41
N MET A 159 -2.26 9.90 6.07
CA MET A 159 -1.99 8.74 6.93
C MET A 159 -0.49 8.63 7.27
N LEU A 160 0.38 8.76 6.27
CA LEU A 160 1.83 8.67 6.48
C LEU A 160 2.36 9.85 7.32
N ASP A 161 1.86 11.07 7.08
CA ASP A 161 2.18 12.24 7.89
C ASP A 161 1.75 12.06 9.33
N TYR A 162 0.57 11.50 9.55
CA TYR A 162 0.11 11.19 10.89
C TYR A 162 1.05 10.21 11.59
N ALA A 163 1.39 9.09 10.94
CA ALA A 163 2.24 8.07 11.50
C ALA A 163 3.61 8.62 11.91
N ILE A 164 4.28 9.33 11.00
CA ILE A 164 5.63 9.86 11.20
C ILE A 164 5.68 10.94 12.30
N ASN A 165 4.62 11.75 12.42
CA ASN A 165 4.63 12.89 13.35
C ASN A 165 4.05 12.57 14.73
N PHE A 166 3.14 11.60 14.82
CA PHE A 166 2.34 11.37 16.02
C PHE A 166 2.43 9.95 16.59
N THR A 167 3.01 9.00 15.85
CA THR A 167 2.95 7.59 16.23
C THR A 167 4.34 6.97 16.31
N PHE A 168 4.73 6.58 17.53
CA PHE A 168 5.95 5.79 17.73
C PHE A 168 5.76 4.35 17.19
N PRO A 169 6.77 3.73 16.54
CA PRO A 169 8.17 4.13 16.44
C PRO A 169 8.55 4.97 15.20
N TRP A 170 7.61 5.24 14.30
CA TRP A 170 7.90 6.00 13.09
C TRP A 170 8.24 7.45 13.43
N SER A 171 9.32 7.95 12.82
CA SER A 171 9.81 9.31 12.98
C SER A 171 10.89 9.62 11.93
N LEU A 172 11.05 10.90 11.60
CA LEU A 172 12.09 11.34 10.66
C LEU A 172 13.54 11.09 11.14
N SER A 173 13.75 10.80 12.43
CA SER A 173 15.09 10.69 13.03
C SER A 173 15.37 9.36 13.73
N GLY A 174 14.37 8.52 13.99
CA GLY A 174 14.51 7.30 14.80
C GLY A 174 13.96 6.01 14.20
N GLY A 175 13.09 6.08 13.17
CA GLY A 175 12.53 4.91 12.49
C GLY A 175 11.73 5.32 11.25
N THR A 176 12.12 4.87 10.06
CA THR A 176 11.40 5.27 8.83
C THR A 176 10.11 4.47 8.67
N PHE A 177 9.04 5.08 8.15
CA PHE A 177 7.87 4.31 7.70
C PHE A 177 8.24 3.62 6.37
N ASP A 178 8.33 2.30 6.37
CA ASP A 178 8.43 1.53 5.13
C ASP A 178 7.01 1.29 4.58
N VAL A 179 6.76 1.85 3.41
CA VAL A 179 5.45 1.75 2.76
C VAL A 179 5.16 0.33 2.26
N TYR A 180 6.20 -0.50 2.08
CA TYR A 180 6.11 -1.87 1.59
C TYR A 180 6.08 -2.93 2.70
N ASP A 181 6.45 -2.56 3.93
CA ASP A 181 6.48 -3.41 5.12
C ASP A 181 6.20 -2.55 6.37
N ILE A 182 4.92 -2.32 6.68
CA ILE A 182 4.49 -1.46 7.81
C ILE A 182 5.18 -1.84 9.14
N PRO A 183 5.33 -3.14 9.50
CA PRO A 183 6.11 -3.56 10.67
C PRO A 183 7.58 -3.14 10.67
N ASP A 184 8.20 -2.86 9.53
CA ASP A 184 9.60 -2.42 9.42
C ASP A 184 9.72 -0.91 9.66
N ALA A 185 10.19 -0.57 10.87
CA ALA A 185 10.58 0.78 11.26
C ALA A 185 12.11 0.92 11.45
N LEU A 186 12.92 0.09 10.78
CA LEU A 186 14.38 0.18 10.82
C LEU A 186 14.86 1.52 10.26
N ASN A 187 15.92 2.06 10.86
CA ASN A 187 16.60 3.24 10.36
C ASN A 187 18.09 3.26 10.78
N PRO A 188 19.03 3.19 9.82
CA PRO A 188 18.81 2.88 8.40
C PRO A 188 18.24 1.46 8.22
N GLU A 189 17.62 1.20 7.07
CA GLU A 189 17.19 -0.15 6.67
C GLU A 189 18.36 -1.13 6.51
N ALA A 190 18.02 -2.42 6.49
CA ALA A 190 18.95 -3.46 6.06
C ALA A 190 19.44 -3.18 4.62
N PRO A 191 20.75 -3.24 4.32
CA PRO A 191 21.25 -3.01 2.98
C PRO A 191 20.66 -4.02 1.98
N SER A 192 19.80 -3.54 1.08
CA SER A 192 19.20 -4.31 -0.02
C SER A 192 19.87 -4.03 -1.38
N ASP A 193 20.95 -3.23 -1.39
CA ASP A 193 21.64 -2.84 -2.62
C ASP A 193 22.43 -3.99 -3.25
N ALA A 194 21.80 -4.67 -4.20
CA ALA A 194 22.43 -5.71 -5.01
C ALA A 194 23.46 -5.15 -6.02
N SER A 195 23.55 -3.83 -6.21
CA SER A 195 24.43 -3.23 -7.22
C SER A 195 25.90 -3.56 -6.97
N VAL A 196 26.34 -3.68 -5.72
CA VAL A 196 27.72 -4.05 -5.36
C VAL A 196 28.05 -5.44 -5.92
N PHE A 197 27.15 -6.41 -5.72
CA PHE A 197 27.33 -7.78 -6.21
C PHE A 197 27.18 -7.87 -7.73
N LEU A 198 26.14 -7.24 -8.29
CA LEU A 198 25.82 -7.29 -9.72
C LEU A 198 26.83 -6.53 -10.59
N ASN A 199 27.54 -5.54 -10.03
CA ASN A 199 28.60 -4.80 -10.72
C ASN A 199 30.01 -5.36 -10.51
N ASP A 200 30.21 -6.39 -9.68
CA ASP A 200 31.51 -7.08 -9.57
C ASP A 200 31.92 -7.67 -10.93
N PRO A 201 33.16 -7.43 -11.42
CA PRO A 201 33.59 -7.90 -12.74
C PRO A 201 33.48 -9.42 -12.93
N ARG A 202 33.66 -10.21 -11.87
CA ARG A 202 33.53 -11.67 -11.92
C ARG A 202 32.07 -12.07 -12.05
N THR A 203 31.17 -11.42 -11.29
CA THR A 203 29.72 -11.63 -11.44
C THR A 203 29.25 -11.29 -12.84
N ARG A 204 29.63 -10.12 -13.38
CA ARG A 204 29.27 -9.72 -14.76
C ARG A 204 29.78 -10.70 -15.80
N SER A 205 31.04 -11.13 -15.67
CA SER A 205 31.63 -12.12 -16.57
C SER A 205 30.89 -13.46 -16.49
N ALA A 206 30.50 -13.91 -15.29
CA ALA A 206 29.79 -15.17 -15.11
C ALA A 206 28.35 -15.16 -15.68
N LEU A 207 27.68 -14.01 -15.60
CA LEU A 207 26.33 -13.81 -16.16
C LEU A 207 26.33 -13.45 -17.66
N HIS A 208 27.52 -13.29 -18.26
CA HIS A 208 27.70 -12.69 -19.59
C HIS A 208 26.95 -11.35 -19.73
N ALA A 209 26.87 -10.58 -18.63
CA ALA A 209 26.23 -9.28 -18.63
C ALA A 209 27.07 -8.29 -19.46
N PRO A 210 26.44 -7.32 -20.16
CA PRO A 210 27.15 -6.22 -20.83
C PRO A 210 28.09 -5.49 -19.85
N THR A 211 29.01 -4.65 -20.29
CA THR A 211 29.83 -3.80 -19.40
C THR A 211 29.70 -2.31 -19.73
N SER A 212 28.82 -1.97 -20.67
CA SER A 212 28.59 -0.61 -21.15
C SER A 212 27.94 0.32 -20.12
N GLN A 213 27.24 -0.23 -19.12
CA GLN A 213 26.61 0.52 -18.04
C GLN A 213 26.56 -0.29 -16.75
N HIS A 214 26.51 0.40 -15.61
CA HIS A 214 26.33 -0.25 -14.31
C HIS A 214 24.89 -0.76 -14.13
N TRP A 215 24.76 -1.91 -13.46
CA TRP A 215 23.47 -2.37 -12.96
C TRP A 215 22.98 -1.41 -11.88
N GLN A 216 21.71 -1.06 -11.94
CA GLN A 216 21.03 -0.15 -11.01
C GLN A 216 19.73 -0.83 -10.55
N GLY A 217 19.33 -0.60 -9.31
CA GLY A 217 18.08 -1.15 -8.75
C GLY A 217 16.82 -0.53 -9.37
N SER A 218 16.92 0.69 -9.89
CA SER A 218 15.88 1.37 -10.65
C SER A 218 16.49 2.17 -11.79
N ILE A 219 15.70 2.43 -12.82
CA ILE A 219 16.05 3.30 -13.95
C ILE A 219 14.90 4.26 -14.19
N GLY A 220 15.21 5.44 -14.74
CA GLY A 220 14.17 6.28 -15.33
C GLY A 220 13.46 5.54 -16.45
N TYR A 221 12.15 5.73 -16.57
CA TYR A 221 11.34 5.06 -17.60
C TYR A 221 11.89 5.38 -19.00
N PRO A 222 12.34 4.39 -19.79
CA PRO A 222 13.18 4.64 -20.97
C PRO A 222 12.41 5.00 -22.25
N PHE A 223 11.07 5.11 -22.20
CA PHE A 223 10.22 5.32 -23.38
C PHE A 223 9.66 6.76 -23.48
N ASP A 224 10.54 7.76 -23.38
CA ASP A 224 10.22 9.20 -23.55
C ASP A 224 9.20 9.80 -22.55
N ASN A 225 8.73 9.05 -21.54
CA ASN A 225 8.10 9.65 -20.37
C ASN A 225 9.19 10.33 -19.54
N ASN A 226 9.13 11.66 -19.46
CA ASN A 226 9.90 12.37 -18.43
C ASN A 226 9.01 12.55 -17.19
N TYR A 227 9.60 12.78 -16.02
CA TYR A 227 8.88 12.96 -14.75
C TYR A 227 7.80 14.07 -14.77
N SER A 228 7.79 14.92 -15.80
CA SER A 228 6.81 16.00 -16.00
C SER A 228 5.72 15.64 -17.02
N ASN A 229 5.95 14.62 -17.86
CA ASN A 229 5.10 14.16 -18.95
C ASN A 229 4.66 12.73 -18.66
N ASN A 230 3.81 12.58 -17.63
CA ASN A 230 3.14 11.34 -17.21
C ASN A 230 2.95 10.29 -18.30
N ASP A 231 2.89 9.01 -17.94
CA ASP A 231 2.50 7.95 -18.87
C ASP A 231 1.16 8.31 -19.55
N PRO A 232 1.16 8.54 -20.89
CA PRO A 232 -0.06 8.92 -21.61
C PRO A 232 -0.98 7.71 -21.85
N SER A 233 -0.56 6.51 -21.44
CA SER A 233 -1.34 5.30 -21.57
C SER A 233 -2.63 5.38 -20.74
N VAL A 234 -3.67 4.73 -21.24
CA VAL A 234 -4.88 4.48 -20.45
C VAL A 234 -4.54 3.55 -19.28
N GLU A 235 -5.28 3.70 -18.18
CA GLU A 235 -5.09 2.87 -16.98
C GLU A 235 -5.21 1.37 -17.32
N PRO A 236 -4.41 0.49 -16.68
CA PRO A 236 -4.37 -0.93 -17.04
C PRO A 236 -5.74 -1.65 -16.91
N MET A 237 -6.64 -1.16 -16.05
CA MET A 237 -8.01 -1.67 -15.93
C MET A 237 -8.76 -1.73 -17.27
N ALA A 238 -8.43 -0.84 -18.22
CA ALA A 238 -9.09 -0.76 -19.53
C ALA A 238 -8.99 -2.04 -20.36
N PHE A 239 -8.02 -2.93 -20.09
CA PHE A 239 -7.84 -4.18 -20.83
C PHE A 239 -8.01 -5.45 -20.00
N LEU A 240 -8.28 -5.36 -18.69
CA LEU A 240 -8.36 -6.55 -17.83
C LEU A 240 -9.53 -7.48 -18.20
N THR A 241 -10.65 -6.93 -18.67
CA THR A 241 -11.78 -7.75 -19.19
C THR A 241 -11.36 -8.56 -20.41
N ASP A 242 -10.64 -7.95 -21.36
CA ASP A 242 -10.16 -8.62 -22.56
C ASP A 242 -9.07 -9.65 -22.21
N LEU A 243 -8.18 -9.31 -21.28
CA LEU A 243 -7.17 -10.22 -20.74
C LEU A 243 -7.84 -11.45 -20.12
N ALA A 244 -8.78 -11.27 -19.20
CA ALA A 244 -9.50 -12.36 -18.53
C ALA A 244 -10.30 -13.21 -19.52
N THR A 245 -10.99 -12.58 -20.49
CA THR A 245 -11.76 -13.26 -21.53
C THR A 245 -10.86 -14.14 -22.40
N ASN A 246 -9.74 -13.60 -22.88
CA ASN A 246 -8.82 -14.32 -23.75
C ASN A 246 -8.05 -15.39 -22.98
N ALA A 247 -7.62 -15.10 -21.75
CA ALA A 247 -6.99 -16.08 -20.85
C ALA A 247 -7.92 -17.27 -20.63
N THR A 248 -9.19 -17.03 -20.31
CA THR A 248 -10.22 -18.07 -20.17
C THR A 248 -10.37 -18.90 -21.44
N ALA A 249 -10.50 -18.26 -22.61
CA ALA A 249 -10.61 -18.94 -23.91
C ALA A 249 -9.37 -19.78 -24.27
N LYS A 250 -8.22 -19.49 -23.66
CA LYS A 250 -6.95 -20.21 -23.86
C LYS A 250 -6.59 -21.13 -22.69
N ASN A 251 -7.48 -21.28 -21.71
CA ASN A 251 -7.22 -22.05 -20.49
C ASN A 251 -5.95 -21.58 -19.75
N VAL A 252 -5.76 -20.26 -19.68
CA VAL A 252 -4.69 -19.60 -18.93
C VAL A 252 -5.28 -19.04 -17.65
N SER A 253 -4.74 -19.43 -16.49
CA SER A 253 -5.16 -18.86 -15.21
C SER A 253 -4.44 -17.54 -14.95
N VAL A 254 -5.16 -16.54 -14.43
CA VAL A 254 -4.56 -15.30 -13.90
C VAL A 254 -4.62 -15.40 -12.39
N VAL A 255 -3.45 -15.27 -11.76
CA VAL A 255 -3.29 -15.24 -10.31
C VAL A 255 -2.74 -13.88 -9.97
N VAL A 256 -3.41 -13.20 -9.06
CA VAL A 256 -2.88 -12.00 -8.44
C VAL A 256 -2.68 -12.37 -6.96
N PHE A 257 -1.59 -11.92 -6.32
CA PHE A 257 -1.37 -12.16 -4.88
C PHE A 257 -0.81 -10.94 -4.12
N SER A 258 -1.27 -10.71 -2.87
CA SER A 258 -0.82 -9.60 -2.00
C SER A 258 -0.19 -10.07 -0.69
N GLY A 259 0.73 -9.26 -0.16
CA GLY A 259 1.03 -9.23 1.28
C GLY A 259 0.08 -8.26 2.00
N ASN A 260 -0.14 -8.48 3.30
CA ASN A 260 -0.99 -7.61 4.13
C ASN A 260 -0.18 -6.46 4.77
N ASP A 261 1.14 -6.52 4.67
CA ASP A 261 2.09 -5.59 5.31
C ASP A 261 2.45 -4.40 4.40
N ASP A 262 1.92 -4.39 3.17
CA ASP A 262 2.11 -3.34 2.17
C ASP A 262 1.03 -2.26 2.34
N SER A 263 1.43 -1.04 2.63
CA SER A 263 0.52 0.11 2.73
C SER A 263 0.28 0.79 1.39
N LEU A 264 1.21 0.68 0.44
CA LEU A 264 1.16 1.39 -0.83
C LEU A 264 0.24 0.69 -1.82
N LEU A 265 0.36 -0.64 -1.91
CA LEU A 265 -0.51 -1.49 -2.73
C LEU A 265 -1.11 -2.60 -1.86
N PRO A 266 -1.98 -2.22 -0.89
CA PRO A 266 -2.58 -3.15 0.05
C PRO A 266 -3.51 -4.14 -0.66
N HIS A 267 -3.97 -5.16 0.05
CA HIS A 267 -4.80 -6.23 -0.52
C HIS A 267 -6.05 -5.72 -1.24
N LEU A 268 -6.69 -4.65 -0.72
CA LEU A 268 -7.84 -3.99 -1.35
C LEU A 268 -7.45 -3.12 -2.57
N GLY A 269 -6.21 -2.63 -2.61
CA GLY A 269 -5.65 -1.76 -3.66
C GLY A 269 -4.85 -2.47 -4.76
N SER A 270 -4.66 -3.78 -4.63
CA SER A 270 -4.02 -4.70 -5.58
C SER A 270 -2.50 -4.95 -5.48
N GLN A 271 -2.14 -5.74 -4.46
CA GLN A 271 -1.39 -6.99 -4.63
C GLN A 271 0.14 -6.93 -4.64
N GLY A 272 0.76 -6.44 -3.55
CA GLY A 272 1.96 -6.98 -2.88
C GLY A 272 3.34 -6.84 -3.54
N HIS A 273 4.16 -5.92 -3.03
CA HIS A 273 5.53 -5.61 -3.49
C HIS A 273 6.55 -6.77 -3.39
N LEU A 274 6.63 -7.49 -2.25
CA LEU A 274 7.77 -8.41 -1.97
C LEU A 274 7.47 -9.63 -1.06
N VAL A 275 6.36 -10.34 -1.25
CA VAL A 275 5.99 -11.51 -0.39
C VAL A 275 7.12 -12.54 -0.21
N GLY A 276 7.92 -12.79 -1.25
CA GLY A 276 9.05 -13.72 -1.17
C GLY A 276 10.23 -13.24 -0.33
N ASN A 277 10.35 -11.94 -0.09
CA ASN A 277 11.36 -11.33 0.77
C ASN A 277 10.90 -11.33 2.23
N THR A 278 9.68 -10.84 2.49
CA THR A 278 9.14 -10.63 3.84
C THR A 278 8.58 -11.92 4.46
N ASN A 279 8.01 -12.82 3.63
CA ASN A 279 7.51 -14.13 4.07
C ASN A 279 7.91 -15.26 3.10
N PRO A 280 9.20 -15.65 3.06
CA PRO A 280 9.73 -16.60 2.08
C PRO A 280 9.08 -17.98 2.16
N GLN A 281 8.61 -18.40 3.35
CA GLN A 281 7.94 -19.69 3.51
C GLN A 281 6.57 -19.69 2.82
N SER A 282 5.75 -18.66 3.06
CA SER A 282 4.45 -18.50 2.39
C SER A 282 4.61 -18.28 0.89
N GLY A 283 5.59 -17.45 0.48
CA GLY A 283 5.92 -17.24 -0.93
C GLY A 283 6.32 -18.54 -1.64
N PHE A 284 7.13 -19.38 -0.99
CA PHE A 284 7.49 -20.70 -1.53
C PHE A 284 6.28 -21.63 -1.66
N VAL A 285 5.40 -21.66 -0.65
CA VAL A 285 4.16 -22.45 -0.71
C VAL A 285 3.25 -21.96 -1.85
N LEU A 286 3.07 -20.64 -2.00
CA LEU A 286 2.31 -20.06 -3.11
C LEU A 286 2.87 -20.50 -4.46
N ILE A 287 4.18 -20.34 -4.66
CA ILE A 287 4.84 -20.71 -5.90
C ILE A 287 4.71 -22.21 -6.18
N ARG A 288 4.98 -23.04 -5.17
CA ARG A 288 4.99 -24.51 -5.31
C ARG A 288 3.59 -25.08 -5.54
N GLU A 289 2.61 -24.64 -4.76
CA GLU A 289 1.26 -25.24 -4.74
C GLU A 289 0.32 -24.61 -5.77
N PHE A 290 0.40 -23.28 -5.97
CA PHE A 290 -0.57 -22.55 -6.79
C PHE A 290 -0.02 -22.12 -8.13
N ILE A 291 1.20 -21.56 -8.19
CA ILE A 291 1.76 -21.08 -9.47
C ILE A 291 2.20 -22.28 -10.32
N PHE A 292 3.14 -23.08 -9.84
CA PHE A 292 3.61 -24.27 -10.55
C PHE A 292 2.81 -25.53 -10.22
N GLY A 293 2.11 -25.56 -9.10
CA GLY A 293 1.28 -26.68 -8.69
C GLY A 293 -0.13 -26.64 -9.28
N ASN A 294 -0.96 -27.56 -8.79
CA ASN A 294 -2.35 -27.75 -9.18
C ASN A 294 -3.30 -27.59 -7.99
N ASN A 295 -2.87 -26.93 -6.92
CA ASN A 295 -3.76 -26.63 -5.80
C ASN A 295 -4.86 -25.67 -6.26
N GLN A 296 -6.11 -26.08 -6.03
CA GLN A 296 -7.29 -25.34 -6.43
C GLN A 296 -7.93 -24.56 -5.28
N THR A 297 -7.36 -24.54 -4.07
CA THR A 297 -7.92 -23.75 -2.96
C THR A 297 -8.09 -22.29 -3.36
N GLY A 298 -9.26 -21.70 -3.10
CA GLY A 298 -9.60 -20.35 -3.55
C GLY A 298 -10.08 -20.26 -5.00
N LEU A 299 -10.03 -21.34 -5.80
CA LEU A 299 -10.59 -21.36 -7.15
C LEU A 299 -12.10 -21.19 -7.09
N VAL A 300 -12.60 -20.15 -7.75
CA VAL A 300 -14.02 -19.90 -7.89
C VAL A 300 -14.55 -20.63 -9.11
N THR A 301 -15.53 -21.50 -8.90
CA THR A 301 -16.15 -22.31 -9.94
C THR A 301 -17.64 -21.98 -10.02
N ASN A 302 -18.16 -21.87 -11.24
CA ASN A 302 -19.58 -21.73 -11.49
C ASN A 302 -20.09 -23.02 -12.15
N THR A 303 -20.68 -23.90 -11.35
CA THR A 303 -21.28 -25.15 -11.86
C THR A 303 -22.78 -25.02 -11.82
N SER A 304 -23.42 -24.98 -12.99
CA SER A 304 -24.88 -24.91 -13.12
C SER A 304 -25.53 -23.70 -12.45
N GLY A 305 -24.87 -22.53 -12.49
CA GLY A 305 -25.36 -21.29 -11.90
C GLY A 305 -25.07 -21.12 -10.41
N LYS A 306 -24.37 -22.07 -9.79
CA LYS A 306 -23.90 -21.98 -8.40
C LYS A 306 -22.42 -21.64 -8.37
N VAL A 307 -22.09 -20.48 -7.80
CA VAL A 307 -20.71 -20.07 -7.50
C VAL A 307 -20.25 -20.79 -6.24
N THR A 308 -19.13 -21.49 -6.31
CA THR A 308 -18.49 -22.14 -5.17
C THR A 308 -16.99 -21.90 -5.17
N VAL A 309 -16.42 -21.66 -3.99
CA VAL A 309 -14.97 -21.54 -3.78
C VAL A 309 -14.42 -22.87 -3.31
N VAL A 310 -13.47 -23.45 -4.05
CA VAL A 310 -12.82 -24.71 -3.68
C VAL A 310 -12.00 -24.50 -2.39
N GLY A 311 -12.16 -25.39 -1.42
CA GLY A 311 -11.58 -25.24 -0.08
C GLY A 311 -12.44 -24.47 0.91
N GLY A 312 -13.57 -23.90 0.45
CA GLY A 312 -14.49 -23.12 1.28
C GLY A 312 -13.95 -21.73 1.62
N GLU A 313 -14.77 -20.99 2.36
CA GLU A 313 -14.41 -19.69 2.91
C GLU A 313 -14.13 -19.84 4.40
N VAL A 314 -13.09 -19.17 4.89
CA VAL A 314 -12.82 -19.10 6.32
C VAL A 314 -13.67 -17.97 6.87
N SER A 315 -14.77 -18.29 7.54
CA SER A 315 -15.74 -17.29 8.02
C SER A 315 -15.15 -16.26 9.00
N SER A 316 -14.03 -16.56 9.65
CA SER A 316 -13.30 -15.58 10.48
C SER A 316 -12.49 -14.56 9.68
N LEU A 317 -12.30 -14.80 8.37
CA LEU A 317 -11.67 -13.88 7.42
C LEU A 317 -12.70 -13.22 6.48
N ALA A 318 -13.98 -13.57 6.61
CA ALA A 318 -15.07 -13.08 5.78
C ALA A 318 -15.37 -11.57 5.97
N ASN A 319 -14.82 -10.95 7.01
CA ASN A 319 -14.94 -9.51 7.24
C ASN A 319 -13.89 -8.67 6.47
N GLU A 320 -13.14 -9.30 5.54
CA GLU A 320 -12.15 -8.70 4.61
C GLU A 320 -10.95 -7.98 5.26
N ILE A 321 -10.99 -7.73 6.56
CA ILE A 321 -9.93 -7.09 7.34
C ILE A 321 -9.08 -8.19 7.95
N MET A 322 -7.89 -8.39 7.39
CA MET A 322 -6.86 -9.24 7.98
C MET A 322 -6.06 -8.40 8.96
N THR A 323 -5.95 -8.81 10.22
CA THR A 323 -5.11 -8.08 11.17
C THR A 323 -3.63 -8.22 10.80
N GLY A 324 -2.93 -7.08 10.75
CA GLY A 324 -1.50 -7.02 10.57
C GLY A 324 -0.71 -7.57 11.75
N GLN A 325 0.61 -7.63 11.61
CA GLN A 325 1.49 -8.06 12.70
C GLN A 325 1.40 -7.08 13.88
N ALA A 326 1.39 -7.61 15.10
CA ALA A 326 1.25 -6.79 16.30
C ALA A 326 2.52 -5.99 16.65
N ALA A 327 3.69 -6.53 16.31
CA ALA A 327 4.99 -5.96 16.63
C ALA A 327 5.42 -4.98 15.53
N ILE A 328 5.91 -3.81 15.92
CA ILE A 328 6.65 -2.93 15.01
C ILE A 328 8.14 -3.02 15.35
N TYR A 329 8.95 -3.45 14.40
CA TYR A 329 10.37 -3.71 14.57
C TYR A 329 11.19 -2.45 14.31
N TYR A 330 12.11 -2.11 15.21
CA TYR A 330 12.97 -0.93 15.05
C TYR A 330 14.40 -1.23 15.50
N GLY A 331 15.36 -0.46 14.97
CA GLY A 331 16.80 -0.71 15.08
C GLY A 331 17.55 -0.18 13.86
N SER A 332 18.87 -0.39 13.82
CA SER A 332 19.72 0.01 12.69
C SER A 332 20.15 -1.21 11.87
N ALA A 333 19.72 -1.29 10.61
CA ALA A 333 19.97 -2.37 9.65
C ALA A 333 19.50 -3.78 10.04
N THR A 334 19.18 -3.99 11.31
CA THR A 334 18.67 -5.23 11.89
C THR A 334 17.70 -4.90 13.01
N THR A 335 16.75 -5.79 13.29
CA THR A 335 15.84 -5.65 14.42
C THR A 335 16.59 -5.67 15.75
N GLU A 336 16.63 -4.54 16.44
CA GLU A 336 17.19 -4.42 17.78
C GLU A 336 16.10 -4.56 18.85
N SER A 337 14.88 -4.12 18.52
CA SER A 337 13.75 -4.11 19.44
C SER A 337 12.43 -4.23 18.68
N ALA A 338 11.39 -4.60 19.42
CA ALA A 338 10.02 -4.68 18.95
C ALA A 338 9.11 -3.85 19.85
N PHE A 339 8.33 -2.95 19.26
CA PHE A 339 7.32 -2.17 19.96
C PHE A 339 5.97 -2.87 19.88
N TYR A 340 5.29 -2.95 21.02
CA TYR A 340 3.93 -3.45 21.14
C TYR A 340 3.08 -2.38 21.82
N PHE A 341 1.92 -2.08 21.25
CA PHE A 341 0.97 -1.21 21.92
C PHE A 341 0.40 -1.88 23.18
N PRO A 342 0.01 -1.11 24.21
CA PRO A 342 -0.53 -1.66 25.44
C PRO A 342 -1.73 -2.57 25.18
N THR A 343 -1.79 -3.74 25.84
CA THR A 343 -2.89 -4.71 25.67
C THR A 343 -4.28 -4.10 25.91
N ALA A 344 -4.39 -3.13 26.81
CA ALA A 344 -5.64 -2.42 27.06
C ALA A 344 -6.10 -1.59 25.85
N THR A 345 -5.16 -0.92 25.18
CA THR A 345 -5.39 -0.15 23.94
C THR A 345 -5.87 -1.08 22.82
N VAL A 346 -5.14 -2.18 22.59
CA VAL A 346 -5.52 -3.18 21.57
C VAL A 346 -6.90 -3.79 21.87
N LYS A 347 -7.19 -4.09 23.14
CA LYS A 347 -8.50 -4.61 23.55
C LYS A 347 -9.63 -3.61 23.33
N ALA A 348 -9.40 -2.33 23.58
CA ALA A 348 -10.39 -1.28 23.34
C ALA A 348 -10.71 -1.17 21.84
N TRP A 349 -9.69 -1.16 20.99
CA TRP A 349 -9.86 -1.19 19.54
C TRP A 349 -10.63 -2.41 19.06
N ASN A 350 -10.24 -3.61 19.49
CA ASN A 350 -10.92 -4.85 19.08
C ASN A 350 -12.39 -4.91 19.52
N ALA A 351 -12.76 -4.19 20.58
CA ALA A 351 -14.15 -4.05 20.99
C ALA A 351 -14.92 -3.00 20.15
N TYR A 352 -14.20 -1.98 19.67
CA TYR A 352 -14.76 -0.88 18.88
C TYR A 352 -14.91 -1.25 17.39
N ILE A 353 -13.88 -1.79 16.74
CA ILE A 353 -13.85 -1.95 15.28
C ILE A 353 -15.03 -2.77 14.71
N PRO A 354 -15.54 -3.84 15.36
CA PRO A 354 -16.71 -4.54 14.84
C PRO A 354 -17.97 -3.66 14.83
N THR A 355 -18.08 -2.69 15.73
CA THR A 355 -19.22 -1.75 15.77
C THR A 355 -19.11 -0.68 14.69
N ALA A 356 -17.89 -0.27 14.35
CA ALA A 356 -17.63 0.72 13.31
C ALA A 356 -17.85 0.15 11.91
N THR A 357 -17.48 -1.11 11.67
CA THR A 357 -17.64 -1.80 10.38
C THR A 357 -19.09 -2.22 10.10
N ILE A 358 -19.85 -2.64 11.12
CA ILE A 358 -21.29 -2.96 10.99
C ILE A 358 -22.15 -1.71 10.66
N ALA A 359 -21.66 -0.51 10.97
CA ALA A 359 -22.36 0.74 10.67
C ALA A 359 -22.27 1.17 9.18
N GLN A 360 -21.47 0.50 8.35
CA GLN A 360 -21.55 0.63 6.90
C GLN A 360 -22.80 -0.14 6.42
N PRO A 361 -23.71 0.48 5.64
CA PRO A 361 -24.86 -0.25 5.13
C PRO A 361 -24.38 -1.34 4.17
N THR A 362 -24.47 -2.58 4.61
CA THR A 362 -24.50 -3.74 3.71
C THR A 362 -25.85 -3.71 2.99
N THR A 363 -25.94 -2.99 1.88
CA THR A 363 -27.09 -3.06 0.96
C THR A 363 -26.64 -3.01 -0.48
#